data_AF-V7AM80-F1
#
_entry.id   AF-V7AM80-F1
#
_cell.length_a   1.000
_cell.length_b   1.000
_cell.length_c   1.000
_cell.angle_alpha   90.00
_cell.angle_beta   90.00
_cell.angle_gamma   90.00
#
_symmetry.space_group_name_H-M   'P 1'
#
loop_
_entity.id
_entity.type
_entity.pdbx_description
1 polymer ?
#
loop_
_entity_poly.entity_id
_entity_poly.type
_entity_poly.pdbx_seq_one_letter_code
_entity_poly.pdbx_strand_id
1 'polypeptide(L)'
;MRGGLPLLHLASQSGDIKFLNVLLKTCPNSVKDLTVRNEIALHFAVIHDKFETFDCWVILKQEDVEGNTILHIAATKDDTEAMRWLIEEMSDLNAENLIGI
;
A
#
# COMPACT_ATOMS: atom_id res chain seq x y z
N MET A 1 -5.72 21.37 10.46
CA MET A 1 -5.78 21.87 9.07
C MET A 1 -7.08 21.36 8.43
N ARG A 2 -7.66 22.15 7.53
CA ARG A 2 -8.99 21.99 6.93
C ARG A 2 -9.12 20.66 6.16
N GLY A 3 -10.31 20.07 6.17
CA GLY A 3 -10.64 18.74 5.63
C GLY A 3 -10.53 18.61 4.10
N GLY A 4 -9.32 18.74 3.58
CA GLY A 4 -8.96 18.32 2.22
C GLY A 4 -8.62 16.83 2.19
N LEU A 5 -8.91 16.19 1.06
CA LEU A 5 -8.50 14.82 0.85
C LEU A 5 -6.96 14.76 0.65
N PRO A 6 -6.23 13.84 1.31
CA PRO A 6 -4.79 13.71 1.09
C PRO A 6 -4.48 13.37 -0.38
N LEU A 7 -3.31 13.80 -0.85
CA LEU A 7 -2.94 13.72 -2.27
C LEU A 7 -2.93 12.28 -2.80
N LEU A 8 -2.54 11.32 -1.96
CA LEU A 8 -2.50 9.91 -2.37
C LEU A 8 -3.91 9.37 -2.63
N HIS A 9 -4.91 9.73 -1.83
CA HIS A 9 -6.30 9.31 -2.06
C HIS A 9 -6.87 9.88 -3.36
N LEU A 10 -6.52 11.13 -3.72
CA LEU A 10 -6.90 11.71 -5.01
C LEU A 10 -6.26 10.94 -6.18
N ALA A 11 -4.98 10.56 -6.05
CA ALA A 11 -4.29 9.74 -7.04
C ALA A 11 -4.91 8.33 -7.15
N SER A 12 -5.26 7.71 -6.04
CA SER A 12 -5.95 6.42 -6.00
C SER A 12 -7.32 6.48 -6.68
N GLN A 13 -8.05 7.57 -6.49
CA GLN A 13 -9.34 7.78 -7.13
C GLN A 13 -9.22 7.93 -8.65
N SER A 14 -8.19 8.63 -9.15
CA SER A 14 -7.99 8.81 -10.59
C SER A 14 -7.43 7.55 -11.27
N GLY A 15 -6.69 6.73 -10.52
CA GLY A 15 -5.95 5.59 -11.05
C GLY A 15 -4.71 6.00 -11.85
N ASP A 16 -4.18 7.20 -11.63
CA ASP A 16 -2.94 7.65 -12.26
C ASP A 16 -1.73 6.99 -11.58
N ILE A 17 -1.35 5.80 -12.09
CA ILE A 17 -0.23 5.01 -11.59
C ILE A 17 1.07 5.81 -11.59
N LYS A 18 1.31 6.66 -12.60
CA LYS A 18 2.54 7.45 -12.68
C LYS A 18 2.58 8.49 -11.56
N PHE A 19 1.47 9.19 -11.36
CA PHE A 19 1.37 10.17 -10.29
C PHE A 19 1.45 9.51 -8.91
N LEU A 20 0.77 8.37 -8.73
CA LEU A 20 0.82 7.57 -7.50
C LEU A 20 2.25 7.14 -7.17
N ASN A 21 2.98 6.61 -8.16
CA ASN A 21 4.39 6.22 -8.00
C ASN A 21 5.31 7.40 -7.68
N VAL A 22 5.11 8.56 -8.31
CA VAL A 22 5.88 9.78 -7.97
C VAL A 22 5.59 10.21 -6.53
N LEU A 23 4.32 10.18 -6.11
CA LEU A 23 3.93 10.57 -4.77
C LEU A 23 4.50 9.61 -3.72
N LEU A 24 4.44 8.30 -3.95
CA LEU A 24 5.00 7.29 -3.06
C LEU A 24 6.53 7.37 -2.98
N LYS A 25 7.22 7.72 -4.08
CA LYS A 25 8.67 7.95 -4.07
C LYS A 25 9.05 9.22 -3.30
N THR A 26 8.25 10.28 -3.42
CA THR A 26 8.54 11.59 -2.80
C THR A 26 8.13 11.63 -1.33
N CYS A 27 6.99 11.00 -1.00
CA CYS A 27 6.36 10.97 0.31
C CYS A 27 5.86 9.56 0.64
N PRO A 28 6.75 8.61 0.97
CA PRO A 28 6.37 7.21 1.23
C PRO A 28 5.34 7.06 2.36
N ASN A 29 5.41 7.92 3.37
CA ASN A 29 4.51 7.89 4.52
C ASN A 29 3.06 8.29 4.18
N SER A 30 2.80 8.85 2.99
CA SER A 30 1.44 9.23 2.57
C SER A 30 0.48 8.05 2.45
N VAL A 31 0.98 6.81 2.36
CA VAL A 31 0.15 5.58 2.43
C VAL A 31 -0.62 5.45 3.74
N LYS A 32 -0.12 6.08 4.81
CA LYS A 32 -0.73 6.09 6.14
C LYS A 32 -1.66 7.27 6.37
N ASP A 33 -1.77 8.20 5.41
CA ASP A 33 -2.65 9.34 5.54
C ASP A 33 -4.10 8.86 5.64
N LEU A 34 -4.85 9.48 6.55
CA LEU A 34 -6.24 9.13 6.82
C LEU A 34 -7.15 10.29 6.46
N THR A 35 -8.31 9.98 5.89
CA THR A 35 -9.39 10.96 5.76
C THR A 35 -10.04 11.22 7.13
N VAL A 36 -10.94 12.21 7.18
CA VAL A 36 -11.78 12.45 8.36
C VAL A 36 -12.68 11.27 8.73
N ARG A 37 -12.88 10.31 7.81
CA ARG A 37 -13.60 9.05 8.04
C ARG A 37 -12.69 7.88 8.38
N ASN A 38 -11.41 8.14 8.65
CA ASN A 38 -10.40 7.12 8.96
C ASN A 38 -10.12 6.15 7.79
N GLU A 39 -10.21 6.63 6.55
CA GLU A 39 -9.95 5.84 5.34
C GLU A 39 -8.54 6.11 4.81
N ILE A 40 -7.78 5.06 4.48
CA ILE A 40 -6.53 5.13 3.69
C ILE A 40 -6.78 5.21 2.18
N ALA A 41 -5.74 5.54 1.42
CA ALA A 41 -5.78 5.68 -0.04
C ALA A 41 -6.24 4.41 -0.78
N LEU A 42 -6.00 3.22 -0.21
CA LEU A 42 -6.44 1.95 -0.77
C LEU A 42 -7.98 1.82 -0.82
N HIS A 43 -8.71 2.38 0.17
CA HIS A 43 -10.18 2.39 0.14
C HIS A 43 -10.70 3.13 -1.10
N PHE A 44 -10.05 4.23 -1.47
CA PHE A 44 -10.44 5.03 -2.64
C PHE A 44 -10.16 4.27 -3.93
N ALA A 45 -9.03 3.55 -4.02
CA ALA A 45 -8.75 2.70 -5.18
C ALA A 45 -9.84 1.63 -5.36
N VAL A 46 -10.30 0.99 -4.28
CA VAL A 46 -11.39 0.00 -4.35
C VAL A 46 -12.73 0.65 -4.72
N ILE A 47 -13.11 1.77 -4.07
CA ILE A 47 -14.37 2.47 -4.32
C ILE A 47 -14.49 2.95 -5.79
N HIS A 48 -13.37 3.23 -6.44
CA HIS A 48 -13.32 3.77 -7.80
C HIS A 48 -12.87 2.74 -8.86
N ASP A 49 -12.83 1.45 -8.52
CA ASP A 49 -12.39 0.37 -9.42
C ASP A 49 -10.97 0.60 -10.00
N LYS A 50 -10.08 1.19 -9.19
CA LYS A 50 -8.66 1.46 -9.49
C LYS A 50 -7.71 0.64 -8.64
N PHE A 51 -8.18 -0.46 -8.06
CA PHE A 51 -7.35 -1.31 -7.21
C PHE A 51 -6.07 -1.80 -7.92
N GLU A 52 -6.16 -2.09 -9.22
CA GLU A 52 -5.05 -2.47 -10.10
C GLU A 52 -3.90 -1.45 -10.17
N THR A 53 -4.10 -0.24 -9.65
CA THR A 53 -3.06 0.81 -9.62
C THR A 53 -2.13 0.70 -8.42
N PHE A 54 -2.48 -0.12 -7.43
CA PHE A 54 -1.60 -0.47 -6.31
C PHE A 54 -0.92 -1.79 -6.62
N ASP A 55 0.40 -1.75 -6.77
CA ASP A 55 1.20 -2.98 -6.76
C ASP A 55 1.07 -3.66 -5.40
N CYS A 56 1.06 -4.99 -5.41
CA CYS A 56 1.03 -5.84 -4.21
C CYS A 56 2.07 -5.36 -3.18
N TRP A 57 3.26 -4.93 -3.62
CA TRP A 57 4.31 -4.39 -2.76
C TRP A 57 3.86 -3.24 -1.84
N VAL A 58 3.05 -2.32 -2.35
CA VAL A 58 2.59 -1.16 -1.58
C VAL A 58 1.66 -1.61 -0.46
N ILE A 59 0.81 -2.60 -0.74
CA ILE A 59 -0.12 -3.19 0.22
C ILE A 59 0.65 -3.98 1.29
N LEU A 60 1.61 -4.80 0.88
CA LEU A 60 2.42 -5.64 1.77
C LEU A 60 3.26 -4.83 2.77
N LYS A 61 3.68 -3.62 2.37
CA LYS A 61 4.45 -2.69 3.21
C LYS A 61 3.59 -1.75 4.03
N GLN A 62 2.29 -1.77 3.85
CA GLN A 62 1.42 -0.90 4.60
C GLN A 62 1.37 -1.35 6.05
N GLU A 63 1.53 -0.37 6.95
CA GLU A 63 1.40 -0.58 8.39
C GLU A 63 0.05 -0.06 8.86
N ASP A 64 -0.53 -0.74 9.84
CA ASP A 64 -1.70 -0.27 10.57
C ASP A 64 -1.34 0.87 11.55
N VAL A 65 -2.32 1.29 12.36
CA VAL A 65 -2.16 2.35 13.36
C VAL A 65 -1.16 2.02 14.47
N GLU A 66 -0.84 0.74 14.66
CA GLU A 66 0.13 0.24 15.64
C GLU A 66 1.52 0.04 15.01
N GLY A 67 1.66 0.25 13.70
CA GLY A 67 2.91 0.01 12.97
C GLY A 67 3.05 -1.44 12.47
N ASN A 68 1.99 -2.27 12.55
CA ASN A 68 2.05 -3.65 12.12
C ASN A 68 1.78 -3.77 10.62
N THR A 69 2.65 -4.46 9.89
CA THR A 69 2.36 -4.89 8.52
C THR A 69 1.52 -6.17 8.50
N ILE A 70 1.01 -6.53 7.33
CA ILE A 70 0.26 -7.80 7.17
C ILE A 70 1.08 -9.04 7.58
N LEU A 71 2.42 -8.98 7.45
CA LEU A 71 3.30 -10.04 7.92
C LEU A 71 3.36 -10.12 9.46
N HIS A 72 3.37 -8.98 10.15
CA HIS A 72 3.29 -8.96 11.61
C HIS A 72 1.97 -9.56 12.09
N ILE A 73 0.86 -9.21 11.43
CA ILE A 73 -0.47 -9.75 11.74
C ILE A 73 -0.53 -11.27 11.51
N ALA A 74 0.06 -11.77 10.42
CA ALA A 74 0.14 -13.22 10.17
C ALA A 74 0.97 -13.94 11.26
N ALA A 75 2.09 -13.35 11.67
CA ALA A 75 2.94 -13.90 12.72
C ALA A 75 2.27 -13.92 14.11
N THR A 76 1.52 -12.88 14.48
CA THR A 76 0.79 -12.86 15.76
C THR A 76 -0.35 -13.87 15.82
N LYS A 77 -0.88 -14.28 14.65
CA LYS A 77 -1.91 -15.32 14.53
C LYS A 77 -1.36 -16.73 14.38
N ASP A 78 -0.04 -16.90 14.33
CA ASP A 78 0.64 -18.18 14.03
C ASP A 78 0.19 -18.78 12.68
N ASP A 79 -0.18 -17.91 11.72
CA ASP A 79 -0.62 -18.31 10.39
C ASP A 79 0.60 -18.56 9.48
N THR A 80 1.23 -19.70 9.70
CA THR A 80 2.45 -20.11 8.99
C THR A 80 2.28 -20.24 7.47
N GLU A 81 1.06 -20.50 6.98
CA GLU A 81 0.77 -20.56 5.55
C GLU A 81 0.73 -19.16 4.95
N ALA A 82 -0.01 -18.23 5.57
CA ALA A 82 -0.01 -16.83 5.15
C ALA A 82 1.38 -16.22 5.24
N MET A 83 2.16 -16.51 6.29
CA MET A 83 3.54 -16.02 6.42
C MET A 83 4.42 -16.50 5.26
N ARG A 84 4.36 -17.80 4.90
CA ARG A 84 5.16 -18.34 3.80
C ARG A 84 4.80 -17.66 2.48
N TRP A 85 3.51 -17.57 2.18
CA TRP A 85 3.01 -16.92 0.97
C TRP A 85 3.46 -15.46 0.88
N LEU A 86 3.32 -14.70 1.98
CA LEU A 86 3.75 -13.30 2.05
C LEU A 86 5.26 -13.14 1.85
N ILE A 87 6.08 -14.04 2.40
CA ILE A 87 7.54 -14.01 2.23
C ILE A 87 7.94 -14.32 0.78
N GLU A 88 7.30 -15.30 0.16
CA GLU A 88 7.51 -15.66 -1.25
C GLU A 88 7.16 -14.47 -2.16
N GLU A 89 5.97 -13.89 -2.00
CA GLU A 89 5.52 -12.73 -2.78
C GLU A 89 6.46 -11.52 -2.61
N MET A 90 6.91 -11.22 -1.38
CA MET A 90 7.87 -10.14 -1.12
C MET A 90 9.25 -10.41 -1.73
N SER A 91 9.66 -11.67 -1.81
CA SER A 91 10.95 -12.08 -2.38
C SER A 91 10.94 -11.95 -3.90
N ASP A 92 9.85 -12.37 -4.55
CA ASP A 92 9.67 -12.28 -6.00
C ASP A 92 9.61 -10.83 -6.46
N LEU A 93 8.88 -9.97 -5.74
CA LEU A 93 8.86 -8.52 -5.97
C LEU A 93 10.26 -7.87 -5.85
N ASN A 94 11.12 -8.41 -4.99
CA ASN A 94 12.50 -7.93 -4.84
C ASN A 94 13.44 -8.51 -5.90
N ALA A 95 13.15 -9.68 -6.46
CA ALA A 95 13.91 -10.32 -7.53
C ALA A 95 13.71 -9.62 -8.88
N GLU A 96 12.51 -9.11 -9.17
CA GLU A 96 12.23 -8.34 -10.40
C GLU A 96 12.97 -6.99 -10.47
N ASN A 97 13.41 -6.45 -9.33
CA ASN A 97 14.23 -5.23 -9.27
C ASN A 97 15.71 -5.43 -9.66
N LEU A 98 16.17 -6.67 -9.89
CA LEU A 98 17.56 -6.97 -10.27
C LEU A 98 17.79 -7.14 -11.78
N ILE A 99 16.73 -7.13 -12.61
CA ILE A 99 16.86 -7.11 -14.07
C ILE A 99 16.67 -5.68 -14.57
N GLY A 100 17.55 -4.79 -14.11
CA GLY A 100 17.66 -3.41 -14.56
C GLY A 100 19.12 -3.09 -14.90
N ILE A 101 19.64 -3.73 -15.95
CA ILE A 101 20.85 -3.30 -16.69
C ILE A 101 20.46 -2.77 -18.07
#